data_AF-A0A532V1H3-F1
#
_entry.id   AF-A0A532V1H3-F1
#
_cell.length_a   1.000
_cell.length_b   1.000
_cell.length_c   1.000
_cell.angle_alpha   90.00
_cell.angle_beta   90.00
_cell.angle_gamma   90.00
#
_symmetry.space_group_name_H-M   'P 1'
#
loop_
_entity.id
_entity.type
_entity.pdbx_description
1 polymer ?
#
loop_
_entity_poly.entity_id
_entity_poly.type
_entity_poly.pdbx_seq_one_letter_code
_entity_poly.pdbx_strand_id
1 'polypeptide(L)'
;MNSREFHQLYKAFHDPFAFLTKHVHTLDPVMGITPYPDWQHLRRLSGALLSSQRILVVKSRQMMATWTSLGLLLHQAIFGSQGIYLLLSRNERSAKELLDRLRFIIAGLPKHFRPGIGTNNSEELEFSGIGVRILSLPATPDAPRMHSPAGVIWDEMAFTPHSEDIWTALKPALDSGGFFWGISSSGGPGNVFARLAANPSEYGLKSMWLHYSEHPHRGEDWVNEARKGLSRERWAREYEISFEFAEDRVYSDFERRTHILVEPYRVRTDLPIYRSVDFGYYHPVVLYIQKTTDDRIIIIDEWIGERATIQDLHDAICHMDATYGISEKDVAWTSCDPAGHSPGDSGVSPIERLKRAGIKIRAKASRIEEGLDLVREMLREREGVPGLMVSPKAAKTVEDFGGYRMREDGLAPEKDNIHDHTMDALRYFVVNLMGVKGNKMKVGARVRGL
;
A
#
# COMPACT_ATOMS: atom_id res chain seq x y z
N MET A 1 -3.66 0.75 50.79
CA MET A 1 -2.81 1.33 49.74
C MET A 1 -1.97 2.44 50.38
N ASN A 2 -0.66 2.40 50.21
CA ASN A 2 0.26 3.42 50.78
C ASN A 2 0.47 4.60 49.81
N SER A 3 1.10 5.69 50.27
CA SER A 3 1.32 6.91 49.47
C SER A 3 2.12 6.68 48.18
N ARG A 4 3.08 5.74 48.18
CA ARG A 4 3.88 5.41 47.00
C ARG A 4 3.04 4.69 45.94
N GLU A 5 2.23 3.73 46.36
CA GLU A 5 1.30 3.00 45.48
C GLU A 5 0.27 3.94 44.87
N PHE A 6 -0.27 4.87 45.65
CA PHE A 6 -1.19 5.89 45.15
C PHE A 6 -0.53 6.77 44.07
N HIS A 7 0.71 7.23 44.30
CA HIS A 7 1.44 8.02 43.31
C HIS A 7 1.74 7.25 42.02
N GLN A 8 2.02 5.94 42.12
CA GLN A 8 2.19 5.08 40.95
C GLN A 8 0.89 4.95 40.15
N LEU A 9 -0.23 4.71 40.81
CA LEU A 9 -1.56 4.67 40.18
C LEU A 9 -1.91 6.00 39.51
N TYR A 10 -1.70 7.12 40.20
CA TYR A 10 -1.97 8.45 39.66
C TYR A 10 -1.18 8.72 38.37
N LYS A 11 0.13 8.37 38.36
CA LYS A 11 0.95 8.50 37.16
C LYS A 11 0.51 7.59 36.03
N ALA A 12 0.20 6.33 36.33
CA ALA A 12 -0.28 5.36 35.35
C ALA A 12 -1.63 5.76 34.75
N PHE A 13 -2.54 6.32 35.56
CA PHE A 13 -3.83 6.85 35.11
C PHE A 13 -3.64 7.93 34.04
N HIS A 14 -2.73 8.88 34.27
CA HIS A 14 -2.51 10.01 33.36
C HIS A 14 -1.58 9.72 32.17
N ASP A 15 -0.71 8.72 32.27
CA ASP A 15 0.24 8.36 31.21
C ASP A 15 0.16 6.85 30.90
N PRO A 16 -0.72 6.46 29.96
CA PRO A 16 -0.90 5.07 29.58
C PRO A 16 0.37 4.43 29.01
N PHE A 17 1.23 5.19 28.33
CA PHE A 17 2.47 4.64 27.78
C PHE A 17 3.53 4.42 28.88
N ALA A 18 3.58 5.30 29.88
CA ALA A 18 4.37 5.06 31.09
C ALA A 18 3.85 3.84 31.89
N PHE A 19 2.53 3.61 31.91
CA PHE A 19 1.97 2.39 32.49
C PHE A 19 2.53 1.13 31.79
N LEU A 20 2.54 1.11 30.45
CA LEU A 20 3.12 0.00 29.69
C LEU A 20 4.60 -0.20 30.05
N THR A 21 5.43 0.82 29.81
CA THR A 21 6.90 0.73 29.93
C THR A 21 7.40 0.47 31.35
N LYS A 22 6.62 0.80 32.40
CA LYS A 22 7.05 0.63 33.80
C LYS A 22 6.47 -0.59 34.49
N HIS A 23 5.34 -1.11 34.02
CA HIS A 23 4.58 -2.12 34.76
C HIS A 23 4.21 -3.35 33.93
N VAL A 24 4.18 -3.25 32.60
CA VAL A 24 3.81 -4.37 31.72
C VAL A 24 5.04 -5.17 31.33
N HIS A 25 4.89 -6.50 31.37
CA HIS A 25 5.85 -7.44 30.83
C HIS A 25 5.24 -8.14 29.62
N THR A 26 6.07 -8.51 28.66
CA THR A 26 5.73 -9.26 27.45
C THR A 26 6.48 -10.58 27.41
N LEU A 27 6.00 -11.51 26.59
CA LEU A 27 6.71 -12.76 26.34
C LEU A 27 7.42 -12.69 24.98
N ASP A 28 8.75 -12.70 25.01
CA ASP A 28 9.63 -12.80 23.85
C ASP A 28 10.01 -14.27 23.59
N PRO A 29 9.99 -14.76 22.33
CA PRO A 29 10.32 -16.15 22.02
C PRO A 29 11.75 -16.58 22.37
N VAL A 30 12.71 -15.65 22.43
CA VAL A 30 14.13 -15.93 22.64
C VAL A 30 14.56 -15.54 24.05
N MET A 31 14.17 -14.34 24.50
CA MET A 31 14.56 -13.78 25.79
C MET A 31 13.62 -14.19 26.93
N GLY A 32 12.46 -14.80 26.63
CA GLY A 32 11.45 -15.12 27.62
C GLY A 32 10.70 -13.87 28.12
N ILE A 33 10.47 -13.77 29.43
CA ILE A 33 9.72 -12.65 30.01
C ILE A 33 10.59 -11.39 30.02
N THR A 34 10.13 -10.35 29.33
CA THR A 34 10.84 -9.07 29.18
C THR A 34 9.93 -7.90 29.53
N PRO A 35 10.48 -6.76 30.03
CA PRO A 35 9.69 -5.55 30.21
C PRO A 35 9.24 -4.99 28.86
N TYR A 36 8.07 -4.35 28.82
CA TYR A 36 7.60 -3.67 27.62
C TYR A 36 8.56 -2.53 27.23
N PRO A 37 9.03 -2.45 25.97
CA PRO A 37 10.09 -1.53 25.59
C PRO A 37 9.62 -0.08 25.35
N ASP A 38 10.49 0.89 25.63
CA ASP A 38 10.29 2.31 25.30
C ASP A 38 10.83 2.62 23.90
N TRP A 39 10.15 2.10 22.87
CA TRP A 39 10.49 2.38 21.47
C TRP A 39 9.60 3.47 20.88
N GLN A 40 10.18 4.33 20.04
CA GLN A 40 9.49 5.49 19.48
C GLN A 40 8.24 5.12 18.68
N HIS A 41 8.30 4.07 17.86
CA HIS A 41 7.14 3.63 17.07
C HIS A 41 6.00 3.09 17.95
N LEU A 42 6.32 2.48 19.10
CA LEU A 42 5.32 2.02 20.06
C LEU A 42 4.65 3.19 20.79
N ARG A 43 5.40 4.23 21.13
CA ARG A 43 4.84 5.48 21.67
C ARG A 43 3.88 6.13 20.68
N ARG A 44 4.27 6.18 19.40
CA ARG A 44 3.44 6.65 18.28
C ARG A 44 2.16 5.80 18.14
N LEU A 45 2.29 4.48 18.19
CA LEU A 45 1.17 3.55 18.15
C LEU A 45 0.20 3.79 19.30
N SER A 46 0.70 3.88 20.54
CA SER A 46 -0.15 4.13 21.70
C SER A 46 -0.89 5.46 21.60
N GLY A 47 -0.21 6.52 21.16
CA GLY A 47 -0.84 7.82 20.92
C GLY A 47 -1.94 7.74 19.85
N ALA A 48 -1.70 7.05 18.73
CA ALA A 48 -2.67 6.91 17.66
C ALA A 48 -3.91 6.11 18.10
N LEU A 49 -3.71 4.99 18.82
CA LEU A 49 -4.79 4.15 19.35
C LEU A 49 -5.69 4.91 20.34
N LEU A 50 -5.10 5.69 21.26
CA LEU A 50 -5.86 6.40 22.30
C LEU A 50 -6.50 7.71 21.81
N SER A 51 -5.92 8.35 20.79
CA SER A 51 -6.43 9.62 20.23
C SER A 51 -7.47 9.43 19.13
N SER A 52 -7.73 8.18 18.73
CA SER A 52 -8.64 7.85 17.64
C SER A 52 -9.76 6.97 18.14
N GLN A 53 -11.00 7.42 18.01
CA GLN A 53 -12.15 6.58 18.33
C GLN A 53 -12.16 5.31 17.46
N ARG A 54 -11.80 5.43 16.17
CA ARG A 54 -11.73 4.28 15.27
C ARG A 54 -10.48 4.37 14.40
N ILE A 55 -9.66 3.34 14.42
CA ILE A 55 -8.38 3.31 13.71
C ILE A 55 -8.04 1.93 13.17
N LEU A 56 -7.47 1.92 11.97
CA LEU A 56 -6.78 0.78 11.38
C LEU A 56 -5.27 0.91 11.57
N VAL A 57 -4.63 -0.11 12.10
CA VAL A 57 -3.17 -0.21 12.21
C VAL A 57 -2.68 -1.23 11.21
N VAL A 58 -2.14 -0.72 10.10
CA VAL A 58 -1.53 -1.52 9.04
C VAL A 58 -0.06 -1.70 9.37
N LYS A 59 0.37 -2.93 9.63
CA LYS A 59 1.70 -3.21 10.21
C LYS A 59 2.50 -4.27 9.46
N SER A 60 3.82 -4.14 9.47
CA SER A 60 4.71 -5.29 9.26
C SER A 60 4.53 -6.32 10.38
N ARG A 61 4.93 -7.57 10.16
CA ARG A 61 4.92 -8.58 11.23
C ARG A 61 5.86 -8.24 12.37
N GLN A 62 5.56 -8.82 13.53
CA GLN A 62 6.38 -8.73 14.74
C GLN A 62 6.56 -7.31 15.32
N MET A 63 5.71 -6.33 14.98
CA MET A 63 5.84 -4.94 15.45
C MET A 63 5.30 -4.67 16.88
N MET A 64 5.18 -5.69 17.73
CA MET A 64 4.59 -5.63 19.08
C MET A 64 3.17 -5.01 19.19
N ALA A 65 2.47 -4.82 18.07
CA ALA A 65 1.18 -4.12 18.06
C ALA A 65 0.12 -4.80 18.93
N THR A 66 0.05 -6.13 18.93
CA THR A 66 -0.91 -6.89 19.75
C THR A 66 -0.63 -6.76 21.25
N TRP A 67 0.65 -6.79 21.67
CA TRP A 67 1.01 -6.54 23.07
C TRP A 67 0.68 -5.11 23.49
N THR A 68 0.95 -4.15 22.61
CA THR A 68 0.63 -2.74 22.81
C THR A 68 -0.87 -2.54 22.99
N SER A 69 -1.69 -3.07 22.08
CA SER A 69 -3.14 -2.89 22.10
C SER A 69 -3.77 -3.58 23.31
N LEU A 70 -3.34 -4.79 23.69
CA LEU A 70 -3.85 -5.45 24.90
C LEU A 70 -3.43 -4.73 26.19
N GLY A 71 -2.21 -4.20 26.26
CA GLY A 71 -1.77 -3.41 27.42
C GLY A 71 -2.57 -2.11 27.58
N LEU A 72 -2.89 -1.45 26.46
CA LEU A 72 -3.72 -0.24 26.47
C LEU A 72 -5.19 -0.55 26.75
N LEU A 73 -5.72 -1.66 26.24
CA LEU A 73 -7.03 -2.15 26.61
C LEU A 73 -7.11 -2.39 28.11
N LEU A 74 -6.10 -3.03 28.70
CA LEU A 74 -6.04 -3.26 30.14
C LEU A 74 -6.03 -1.94 30.91
N HIS A 75 -5.25 -0.96 30.46
CA HIS A 75 -5.24 0.39 31.03
C HIS A 75 -6.65 1.00 31.01
N GLN A 76 -7.31 1.01 29.85
CA GLN A 76 -8.68 1.54 29.71
C GLN A 76 -9.70 0.76 30.54
N ALA A 77 -9.53 -0.56 30.69
CA ALA A 77 -10.39 -1.41 31.48
C ALA A 77 -10.21 -1.18 33.01
N ILE A 78 -9.02 -0.81 33.47
CA ILE A 78 -8.75 -0.50 34.88
C ILE A 78 -9.14 0.95 35.22
N PHE A 79 -8.86 1.89 34.33
CA PHE A 79 -8.91 3.32 34.61
C PHE A 79 -10.01 4.10 33.86
N GLY A 80 -10.62 3.48 32.85
CA GLY A 80 -11.56 4.11 31.93
C GLY A 80 -12.99 3.65 32.13
N SER A 81 -13.69 3.42 31.01
CA SER A 81 -15.12 3.11 31.00
C SER A 81 -15.43 1.67 31.41
N GLN A 82 -16.54 1.53 32.13
CA GLN A 82 -17.18 0.23 32.37
C GLN A 82 -17.82 -0.29 31.08
N GLY A 83 -18.06 -1.59 31.00
CA GLY A 83 -18.76 -2.20 29.87
C GLY A 83 -18.07 -3.44 29.31
N ILE A 84 -18.47 -3.79 28.09
CA ILE A 84 -18.01 -4.99 27.38
C ILE A 84 -16.92 -4.61 26.38
N TYR A 85 -15.77 -5.26 26.45
CA TYR A 85 -14.71 -5.15 25.45
C TYR A 85 -14.62 -6.45 24.65
N LEU A 86 -14.52 -6.35 23.32
CA LEU A 86 -14.47 -7.51 22.43
C LEU A 86 -13.06 -7.70 21.87
N LEU A 87 -12.58 -8.94 21.91
CA LEU A 87 -11.38 -9.42 21.25
C LEU A 87 -11.80 -10.33 20.10
N LEU A 88 -11.48 -9.90 18.87
CA LEU A 88 -11.69 -10.65 17.63
C LEU A 88 -10.34 -11.01 17.03
N SER A 89 -10.27 -12.18 16.40
CA SER A 89 -9.10 -12.57 15.61
C SER A 89 -9.45 -13.49 14.44
N ARG A 90 -8.46 -13.96 13.69
CA ARG A 90 -8.62 -14.81 12.51
C ARG A 90 -9.44 -16.09 12.75
N ASN A 91 -9.44 -16.61 13.98
CA ASN A 91 -10.24 -17.74 14.41
C ASN A 91 -10.36 -17.76 15.94
N GLU A 92 -11.23 -18.62 16.46
CA GLU A 92 -11.52 -18.76 17.89
C GLU A 92 -10.25 -19.02 18.73
N ARG A 93 -9.37 -19.92 18.28
CA ARG A 93 -8.11 -20.19 18.97
C ARG A 93 -7.24 -18.93 19.10
N SER A 94 -7.12 -18.15 18.03
CA SER A 94 -6.31 -16.93 18.03
C SER A 94 -6.93 -15.86 18.93
N ALA A 95 -8.27 -15.77 19.00
CA ALA A 95 -8.96 -14.86 19.92
C ALA A 95 -8.75 -15.26 21.39
N LYS A 96 -8.80 -16.57 21.70
CA LYS A 96 -8.47 -17.12 23.03
C LYS A 96 -7.02 -16.79 23.43
N GLU A 97 -6.07 -16.89 22.49
CA GLU A 97 -4.67 -16.51 22.71
C GLU A 97 -4.50 -15.00 23.05
N LEU A 98 -5.36 -14.11 22.54
CA LEU A 98 -5.35 -12.70 22.95
C LEU A 98 -5.75 -12.54 24.41
N LEU A 99 -6.78 -13.26 24.85
CA LEU A 99 -7.25 -13.23 26.22
C LEU A 99 -6.20 -13.82 27.19
N ASP A 100 -5.49 -14.86 26.77
CA ASP A 100 -4.38 -15.43 27.54
C ASP A 100 -3.18 -14.48 27.66
N ARG A 101 -2.84 -13.75 26.60
CA ARG A 101 -1.83 -12.67 26.69
C ARG A 101 -2.27 -11.57 27.65
N LEU A 102 -3.55 -11.21 27.64
CA LEU A 102 -4.09 -10.23 28.59
C LEU A 102 -3.97 -10.72 30.04
N ARG A 103 -4.31 -12.00 30.31
CA ARG A 103 -4.08 -12.63 31.62
C ARG A 103 -2.62 -12.59 32.04
N PHE A 104 -1.71 -12.86 31.10
CA PHE A 104 -0.28 -12.78 31.35
C PHE A 104 0.14 -11.37 31.79
N ILE A 105 -0.33 -10.33 31.08
CA ILE A 105 -0.07 -8.93 31.46
C ILE A 105 -0.58 -8.68 32.89
N ILE A 106 -1.84 -9.05 33.19
CA ILE A 106 -2.45 -8.86 34.51
C ILE A 106 -1.65 -9.56 35.61
N ALA A 107 -1.22 -10.80 35.39
CA ALA A 107 -0.43 -11.58 36.34
C ALA A 107 0.94 -10.94 36.62
N GLY A 108 1.51 -10.23 35.64
CA GLY A 108 2.77 -9.50 35.76
C GLY A 108 2.68 -8.15 36.47
N LEU A 109 1.48 -7.56 36.60
CA LEU A 109 1.30 -6.25 37.25
C LEU A 109 1.59 -6.28 38.75
N PRO A 110 2.03 -5.17 39.37
CA PRO A 110 2.06 -5.05 40.83
C PRO A 110 0.66 -5.22 41.43
N LYS A 111 0.56 -5.78 42.65
CA LYS A 111 -0.74 -6.15 43.27
C LYS A 111 -1.76 -5.00 43.30
N HIS A 112 -1.33 -3.76 43.55
CA HIS A 112 -2.22 -2.60 43.62
C HIS A 112 -2.76 -2.12 42.25
N PHE A 113 -2.23 -2.63 41.13
CA PHE A 113 -2.77 -2.41 39.79
C PHE A 113 -3.72 -3.52 39.33
N ARG A 114 -3.71 -4.68 40.00
CA ARG A 114 -4.50 -5.84 39.54
C ARG A 114 -5.98 -5.60 39.85
N PRO A 115 -6.87 -5.69 38.85
CA PRO A 115 -8.30 -5.66 39.11
C PRO A 115 -8.72 -6.91 39.91
N GLY A 116 -9.83 -6.81 40.64
CA GLY A 116 -10.51 -8.00 41.14
C GLY A 116 -10.95 -8.85 39.95
N ILE A 117 -10.79 -10.17 40.02
CA ILE A 117 -11.19 -11.09 38.93
C ILE A 117 -12.50 -11.76 39.32
N GLY A 118 -13.50 -11.67 38.43
CA GLY A 118 -14.77 -12.40 38.51
C GLY A 118 -14.72 -13.65 37.64
N THR A 119 -15.66 -13.77 36.70
CA THR A 119 -15.63 -14.79 35.65
C THR A 119 -14.27 -14.83 34.94
N ASN A 120 -13.68 -16.02 34.81
CA ASN A 120 -12.40 -16.22 34.14
C ASN A 120 -12.36 -17.59 33.47
N ASN A 121 -12.71 -17.64 32.19
CA ASN A 121 -12.71 -18.85 31.36
C ASN A 121 -12.10 -18.56 29.98
N SER A 122 -12.04 -19.54 29.07
CA SER A 122 -11.38 -19.33 27.77
C SER A 122 -11.94 -18.18 26.93
N GLU A 123 -13.20 -17.78 27.15
CA GLU A 123 -13.92 -16.80 26.32
C GLU A 123 -14.23 -15.50 27.04
N GLU A 124 -14.15 -15.49 28.37
CA GLU A 124 -14.53 -14.33 29.17
C GLU A 124 -13.56 -14.08 30.33
N LEU A 125 -13.23 -12.81 30.51
CA LEU A 125 -12.55 -12.28 31.68
C LEU A 125 -13.32 -11.08 32.24
N GLU A 126 -13.79 -11.20 33.47
CA GLU A 126 -14.53 -10.17 34.17
C GLU A 126 -13.65 -9.52 35.24
N PHE A 127 -13.69 -8.18 35.31
CA PHE A 127 -13.11 -7.44 36.42
C PHE A 127 -14.20 -7.11 37.45
N SER A 128 -14.19 -7.87 38.55
CA SER A 128 -15.21 -7.80 39.58
C SER A 128 -15.20 -6.46 40.30
N GLY A 129 -16.40 -5.93 40.57
CA GLY A 129 -16.60 -4.67 41.29
C GLY A 129 -16.45 -3.40 40.46
N ILE A 130 -16.01 -3.48 39.19
CA ILE A 130 -15.86 -2.31 38.30
C ILE A 130 -16.66 -2.42 36.99
N GLY A 131 -17.48 -3.47 36.83
CA GLY A 131 -18.42 -3.56 35.71
C GLY A 131 -17.76 -3.74 34.34
N VAL A 132 -16.58 -4.37 34.28
CA VAL A 132 -15.86 -4.63 33.04
C VAL A 132 -15.87 -6.11 32.70
N ARG A 133 -16.19 -6.42 31.44
CA ARG A 133 -16.14 -7.77 30.86
C ARG A 133 -15.37 -7.73 29.57
N ILE A 134 -14.46 -8.68 29.37
CA ILE A 134 -13.64 -8.79 28.17
C ILE A 134 -13.93 -10.15 27.54
N LEU A 135 -14.48 -10.13 26.34
CA LEU A 135 -14.99 -11.31 25.64
C LEU A 135 -14.12 -11.61 24.42
N SER A 136 -13.67 -12.86 24.30
CA SER A 136 -13.06 -13.40 23.10
C SER A 136 -14.15 -14.02 22.24
N LEU A 137 -14.37 -13.49 21.04
CA LEU A 137 -15.41 -13.94 20.14
C LEU A 137 -14.84 -14.79 18.99
N PRO A 138 -15.57 -15.84 18.54
CA PRO A 138 -15.19 -16.58 17.34
C PRO A 138 -15.39 -15.72 16.08
N ALA A 139 -14.68 -16.09 15.01
CA ALA A 139 -14.80 -15.45 13.70
C ALA A 139 -16.05 -15.93 12.95
N THR A 140 -17.24 -15.58 13.45
CA THR A 140 -18.53 -15.88 12.81
C THR A 140 -19.33 -14.60 12.52
N PRO A 141 -20.13 -14.56 11.43
CA PRO A 141 -20.87 -13.36 10.99
C PRO A 141 -21.66 -12.64 12.10
N ASP A 142 -22.30 -13.40 12.98
CA ASP A 142 -23.23 -12.87 13.99
C ASP A 142 -22.61 -12.64 15.37
N ALA A 143 -21.36 -13.06 15.60
CA ALA A 143 -20.73 -12.99 16.92
C ALA A 143 -20.79 -11.58 17.56
N PRO A 144 -20.59 -10.47 16.84
CA PRO A 144 -20.63 -9.14 17.45
C PRO A 144 -22.04 -8.61 17.72
N ARG A 145 -23.09 -9.16 17.10
CA ARG A 145 -24.44 -8.55 17.08
C ARG A 145 -25.10 -8.47 18.46
N MET A 146 -24.72 -9.36 19.38
CA MET A 146 -25.34 -9.46 20.70
C MET A 146 -24.75 -8.48 21.73
N HIS A 147 -23.78 -7.64 21.34
CA HIS A 147 -23.05 -6.79 22.28
C HIS A 147 -23.09 -5.31 21.86
N SER A 148 -23.14 -4.43 22.86
CA SER A 148 -22.88 -3.00 22.71
C SER A 148 -21.53 -2.69 23.36
N PRO A 149 -20.41 -2.84 22.62
CA PRO A 149 -19.09 -2.82 23.23
C PRO A 149 -18.60 -1.41 23.54
N ALA A 150 -17.92 -1.25 24.68
CA ALA A 150 -17.15 -0.05 25.01
C ALA A 150 -15.84 0.04 24.19
N GLY A 151 -15.35 -1.10 23.68
CA GLY A 151 -14.21 -1.13 22.79
C GLY A 151 -14.06 -2.47 22.08
N VAL A 152 -13.48 -2.44 20.88
CA VAL A 152 -13.21 -3.64 20.08
C VAL A 152 -11.78 -3.63 19.59
N ILE A 153 -11.07 -4.72 19.84
CA ILE A 153 -9.78 -5.02 19.20
C ILE A 153 -10.00 -6.17 18.24
N TRP A 154 -9.64 -5.95 16.98
CA TRP A 154 -9.68 -6.97 15.94
C TRP A 154 -8.27 -7.20 15.41
N ASP A 155 -7.60 -8.21 15.96
CA ASP A 155 -6.22 -8.59 15.62
C ASP A 155 -6.21 -9.55 14.43
N GLU A 156 -5.26 -9.39 13.52
CA GLU A 156 -5.18 -10.17 12.27
C GLU A 156 -6.45 -10.07 11.41
N MET A 157 -7.07 -8.88 11.38
CA MET A 157 -8.32 -8.58 10.67
C MET A 157 -8.31 -8.95 9.18
N ALA A 158 -7.17 -8.81 8.48
CA ALA A 158 -7.07 -9.15 7.06
C ALA A 158 -7.22 -10.66 6.78
N PHE A 159 -7.04 -11.49 7.81
CA PHE A 159 -7.08 -12.96 7.72
C PHE A 159 -8.32 -13.57 8.37
N THR A 160 -9.28 -12.74 8.79
CA THR A 160 -10.52 -13.22 9.40
C THR A 160 -11.52 -13.68 8.32
N PRO A 161 -12.02 -14.94 8.37
CA PRO A 161 -13.12 -15.38 7.52
C PRO A 161 -14.39 -14.56 7.76
N HIS A 162 -15.23 -14.42 6.74
CA HIS A 162 -16.49 -13.66 6.82
C HIS A 162 -16.31 -12.22 7.35
N SER A 163 -15.14 -11.62 7.13
CA SER A 163 -14.78 -10.33 7.72
C SER A 163 -15.67 -9.18 7.26
N GLU A 164 -16.23 -9.25 6.05
CA GLU A 164 -17.24 -8.29 5.58
C GLU A 164 -18.55 -8.36 6.38
N ASP A 165 -19.03 -9.56 6.68
CA ASP A 165 -20.25 -9.76 7.47
C ASP A 165 -20.04 -9.31 8.92
N ILE A 166 -18.89 -9.67 9.51
CA ILE A 166 -18.51 -9.26 10.87
C ILE A 166 -18.39 -7.73 10.96
N TRP A 167 -17.77 -7.08 9.98
CA TRP A 167 -17.68 -5.62 9.93
C TRP A 167 -19.06 -4.97 9.83
N THR A 168 -19.93 -5.50 8.96
CA THR A 168 -21.31 -5.03 8.79
C THR A 168 -22.13 -5.19 10.07
N ALA A 169 -21.94 -6.31 10.79
CA ALA A 169 -22.58 -6.56 12.09
C ALA A 169 -22.04 -5.64 13.19
N LEU A 170 -20.75 -5.31 13.16
CA LEU A 170 -20.09 -4.52 14.20
C LEU A 170 -20.33 -3.01 14.04
N LYS A 171 -20.43 -2.52 12.80
CA LYS A 171 -20.54 -1.08 12.50
C LYS A 171 -21.66 -0.35 13.29
N PRO A 172 -22.90 -0.86 13.38
CA PRO A 172 -23.97 -0.17 14.14
C PRO A 172 -23.64 -0.04 15.62
N ALA A 173 -22.97 -1.05 16.20
CA ALA A 173 -22.58 -1.03 17.60
C ALA A 173 -21.48 0.02 17.85
N LEU A 174 -20.53 0.18 16.92
CA LEU A 174 -19.50 1.22 16.98
C LEU A 174 -20.06 2.63 16.79
N ASP A 175 -21.17 2.78 16.04
CA ASP A 175 -21.88 4.05 15.85
C ASP A 175 -22.56 4.55 17.14
N SER A 176 -22.77 3.66 18.11
CA SER A 176 -23.32 4.01 19.43
C SER A 176 -22.28 4.53 20.43
N GLY A 177 -20.99 4.46 20.09
CA GLY A 177 -19.88 4.87 20.96
C GLY A 177 -18.77 3.83 21.04
N GLY A 178 -17.87 4.00 22.01
CA GLY A 178 -16.71 3.11 22.20
C GLY A 178 -15.61 3.29 21.15
N PHE A 179 -14.53 2.52 21.29
CA PHE A 179 -13.41 2.55 20.35
C PHE A 179 -13.33 1.30 19.46
N PHE A 180 -12.67 1.44 18.31
CA PHE A 180 -12.38 0.33 17.40
C PHE A 180 -10.93 0.36 16.95
N TRP A 181 -10.19 -0.72 17.19
CA TRP A 181 -8.81 -0.92 16.77
C TRP A 181 -8.70 -2.16 15.87
N GLY A 182 -8.71 -1.96 14.55
CA GLY A 182 -8.43 -3.02 13.58
C GLY A 182 -6.93 -3.10 13.31
N ILE A 183 -6.29 -4.25 13.55
CA ILE A 183 -4.83 -4.39 13.50
C ILE A 183 -4.46 -5.59 12.63
N SER A 184 -3.70 -5.39 11.56
CA SER A 184 -3.24 -6.51 10.72
C SER A 184 -2.07 -6.13 9.82
N SER A 185 -1.37 -7.13 9.28
CA SER A 185 -0.61 -6.93 8.03
C SER A 185 -1.56 -6.81 6.84
N SER A 186 -1.05 -6.52 5.64
CA SER A 186 -1.93 -6.23 4.49
C SER A 186 -2.86 -7.41 4.14
N GLY A 187 -2.35 -8.64 4.24
CA GLY A 187 -3.08 -9.84 3.81
C GLY A 187 -3.34 -9.92 2.31
N GLY A 188 -2.78 -8.98 1.52
CA GLY A 188 -3.07 -8.81 0.09
C GLY A 188 -4.39 -8.08 -0.19
N PRO A 189 -4.82 -8.03 -1.46
CA PRO A 189 -6.07 -7.39 -1.86
C PRO A 189 -7.29 -8.27 -1.53
N GLY A 190 -8.49 -7.70 -1.67
CA GLY A 190 -9.75 -8.47 -1.66
C GLY A 190 -10.31 -8.85 -0.28
N ASN A 191 -9.72 -8.35 0.80
CA ASN A 191 -10.26 -8.47 2.16
C ASN A 191 -10.79 -7.12 2.67
N VAL A 192 -11.68 -7.16 3.68
CA VAL A 192 -12.29 -5.94 4.24
C VAL A 192 -11.25 -4.98 4.81
N PHE A 193 -10.16 -5.50 5.38
CA PHE A 193 -9.09 -4.67 5.94
C PHE A 193 -8.40 -3.86 4.85
N ALA A 194 -8.08 -4.48 3.71
CA ALA A 194 -7.53 -3.81 2.53
C ALA A 194 -8.48 -2.75 1.97
N ARG A 195 -9.78 -3.08 1.85
CA ARG A 195 -10.82 -2.15 1.37
C ARG A 195 -10.93 -0.92 2.28
N LEU A 196 -11.00 -1.12 3.58
CA LEU A 196 -11.10 -0.02 4.55
C LEU A 196 -9.79 0.77 4.66
N ALA A 197 -8.63 0.11 4.55
CA ALA A 197 -7.33 0.77 4.60
C ALA A 197 -7.03 1.62 3.36
N ALA A 198 -7.63 1.30 2.21
CA ALA A 198 -7.50 2.09 0.99
C ALA A 198 -8.12 3.49 1.14
N ASN A 199 -9.31 3.61 1.76
CA ASN A 199 -10.04 4.87 1.91
C ASN A 199 -10.64 5.04 3.32
N PRO A 200 -9.85 5.06 4.40
CA PRO A 200 -10.35 4.96 5.77
C PRO A 200 -11.31 6.10 6.15
N SER A 201 -11.06 7.33 5.65
CA SER A 201 -11.91 8.49 5.94
C SER A 201 -13.34 8.35 5.43
N GLU A 202 -13.55 7.65 4.32
CA GLU A 202 -14.89 7.37 3.76
C GLU A 202 -15.74 6.54 4.74
N TYR A 203 -15.08 5.72 5.56
CA TYR A 203 -15.70 4.85 6.56
C TYR A 203 -15.65 5.44 7.98
N GLY A 204 -15.24 6.70 8.14
CA GLY A 204 -15.07 7.34 9.44
C GLY A 204 -13.94 6.71 10.28
N LEU A 205 -12.93 6.13 9.61
CA LEU A 205 -11.75 5.52 10.21
C LEU A 205 -10.54 6.44 10.05
N LYS A 206 -9.63 6.40 11.01
CA LYS A 206 -8.24 6.81 10.82
C LYS A 206 -7.40 5.59 10.42
N SER A 207 -6.24 5.81 9.82
CA SER A 207 -5.25 4.76 9.61
C SER A 207 -3.89 5.17 10.13
N MET A 208 -3.13 4.19 10.61
CA MET A 208 -1.73 4.31 10.97
C MET A 208 -0.96 3.16 10.34
N TRP A 209 0.23 3.49 9.83
CA TRP A 209 1.14 2.53 9.22
C TRP A 209 2.36 2.33 10.11
N LEU A 210 2.75 1.08 10.30
CA LEU A 210 3.89 0.67 11.12
C LEU A 210 4.82 -0.26 10.32
N HIS A 211 5.88 0.30 9.77
CA HIS A 211 6.84 -0.46 8.98
C HIS A 211 7.97 -1.04 9.85
N TYR A 212 8.51 -2.20 9.47
CA TYR A 212 9.59 -2.86 10.23
C TYR A 212 10.83 -1.99 10.35
N SER A 213 11.06 -1.07 9.42
CA SER A 213 12.19 -0.11 9.48
C SER A 213 12.09 0.86 10.66
N GLU A 214 10.91 1.04 11.26
CA GLU A 214 10.72 1.82 12.49
C GLU A 214 11.15 1.06 13.75
N HIS A 215 11.45 -0.25 13.64
CA HIS A 215 11.90 -1.07 14.75
C HIS A 215 13.41 -0.92 14.96
N PRO A 216 13.88 -0.57 16.18
CA PRO A 216 15.28 -0.18 16.42
C PRO A 216 16.31 -1.29 16.16
N HIS A 217 15.86 -2.55 16.14
CA HIS A 217 16.70 -3.72 15.91
C HIS A 217 16.49 -4.40 14.55
N ARG A 218 15.86 -3.72 13.56
CA ARG A 218 15.58 -4.29 12.23
C ARG A 218 16.23 -3.53 11.09
N GLY A 219 17.56 -3.57 11.08
CA GLY A 219 18.37 -3.10 9.96
C GLY A 219 18.45 -4.12 8.82
N GLU A 220 19.34 -3.85 7.86
CA GLU A 220 19.55 -4.68 6.67
C GLU A 220 19.86 -6.15 6.99
N ASP A 221 20.69 -6.42 8.00
CA ASP A 221 21.02 -7.80 8.41
C ASP A 221 19.78 -8.59 8.83
N TRP A 222 18.88 -7.95 9.58
CA TRP A 222 17.62 -8.56 9.97
C TRP A 222 16.72 -8.81 8.76
N VAL A 223 16.67 -7.87 7.81
CA VAL A 223 15.89 -8.04 6.55
C VAL A 223 16.43 -9.22 5.76
N ASN A 224 17.74 -9.30 5.59
CA ASN A 224 18.39 -10.39 4.86
C ASN A 224 18.09 -11.75 5.49
N GLU A 225 18.07 -11.84 6.81
CA GLU A 225 17.71 -13.08 7.51
C GLU A 225 16.21 -13.38 7.43
N ALA A 226 15.36 -12.41 7.78
CA ALA A 226 13.90 -12.57 7.80
C ALA A 226 13.31 -12.88 6.42
N ARG A 227 13.97 -12.44 5.35
CA ARG A 227 13.57 -12.69 3.96
C ARG A 227 13.94 -14.10 3.48
N LYS A 228 14.88 -14.80 4.13
CA LYS A 228 15.25 -16.17 3.75
C LYS A 228 14.03 -17.09 3.84
N GLY A 229 13.80 -17.85 2.78
CA GLY A 229 12.70 -18.81 2.71
C GLY A 229 11.31 -18.19 2.49
N LEU A 230 11.19 -16.88 2.28
CA LEU A 230 9.94 -16.22 1.88
C LEU A 230 9.95 -15.88 0.39
N SER A 231 8.82 -16.10 -0.29
CA SER A 231 8.62 -15.56 -1.63
C SER A 231 8.58 -14.02 -1.59
N ARG A 232 8.82 -13.38 -2.74
CA ARG A 232 8.72 -11.92 -2.85
C ARG A 232 7.33 -11.42 -2.49
N GLU A 233 6.28 -12.13 -2.92
CA GLU A 233 4.89 -11.80 -2.60
C GLU A 233 4.63 -11.86 -1.10
N ARG A 234 5.08 -12.93 -0.45
CA ARG A 234 4.86 -13.10 0.98
C ARG A 234 5.61 -12.05 1.78
N TRP A 235 6.85 -11.72 1.37
CA TRP A 235 7.61 -10.62 1.95
C TRP A 235 6.88 -9.28 1.77
N ALA A 236 6.42 -8.99 0.56
CA ALA A 236 5.74 -7.74 0.24
C ALA A 236 4.46 -7.55 1.08
N ARG A 237 3.66 -8.61 1.25
CA ARG A 237 2.43 -8.56 2.06
C ARG A 237 2.69 -8.50 3.57
N GLU A 238 3.59 -9.34 4.07
CA GLU A 238 3.81 -9.50 5.51
C GLU A 238 4.75 -8.43 6.11
N TYR A 239 5.68 -7.90 5.33
CA TYR A 239 6.73 -7.00 5.81
C TYR A 239 6.71 -5.63 5.14
N GLU A 240 6.60 -5.54 3.81
CA GLU A 240 6.52 -4.23 3.10
C GLU A 240 5.11 -3.60 3.15
N ILE A 241 4.13 -4.32 3.68
CA ILE A 241 2.75 -3.84 3.84
C ILE A 241 2.07 -3.52 2.49
N SER A 242 2.44 -4.23 1.43
CA SER A 242 1.84 -4.06 0.11
C SER A 242 0.47 -4.73 0.03
N PHE A 243 -0.55 -3.98 -0.36
CA PHE A 243 -1.89 -4.49 -0.67
C PHE A 243 -2.03 -4.95 -2.13
N GLU A 244 -1.04 -4.65 -2.97
CA GLU A 244 -1.18 -4.75 -4.42
C GLU A 244 -0.31 -5.85 -5.02
N PHE A 245 0.69 -6.37 -4.30
CA PHE A 245 1.67 -7.29 -4.85
C PHE A 245 1.01 -8.54 -5.46
N ALA A 246 1.24 -8.73 -6.77
CA ALA A 246 0.90 -9.88 -7.58
C ALA A 246 2.18 -10.30 -8.33
N GLU A 247 2.59 -11.57 -8.24
CA GLU A 247 3.88 -12.05 -8.78
C GLU A 247 4.01 -11.88 -10.30
N ASP A 248 2.87 -11.87 -10.99
CA ASP A 248 2.78 -11.67 -12.43
C ASP A 248 2.82 -10.18 -12.83
N ARG A 249 2.78 -9.22 -11.90
CA ARG A 249 2.79 -7.80 -12.31
C ARG A 249 4.12 -7.42 -12.95
N VAL A 250 4.05 -6.82 -14.14
CA VAL A 250 5.24 -6.42 -14.92
C VAL A 250 6.07 -5.38 -14.16
N TYR A 251 5.39 -4.43 -13.52
CA TYR A 251 5.95 -3.30 -12.77
C TYR A 251 5.63 -3.39 -11.27
N SER A 252 6.10 -4.46 -10.63
CA SER A 252 5.88 -4.71 -9.19
C SER A 252 6.51 -3.67 -8.25
N ASP A 253 7.48 -2.87 -8.73
CA ASP A 253 8.06 -1.76 -7.97
C ASP A 253 7.14 -0.52 -7.93
N PHE A 254 6.08 -0.46 -8.74
CA PHE A 254 5.10 0.62 -8.67
C PHE A 254 4.21 0.49 -7.44
N GLU A 255 4.32 1.47 -6.56
CA GLU A 255 3.52 1.62 -5.34
C GLU A 255 2.81 2.98 -5.35
N ARG A 256 1.47 2.97 -5.20
CA ARG A 256 0.63 4.18 -5.31
C ARG A 256 1.08 5.31 -4.40
N ARG A 257 1.44 5.00 -3.15
CA ARG A 257 1.88 5.98 -2.14
C ARG A 257 3.21 6.66 -2.50
N THR A 258 4.05 5.97 -3.27
CA THR A 258 5.41 6.42 -3.61
C THR A 258 5.43 7.13 -4.96
N HIS A 259 4.67 6.63 -5.94
CA HIS A 259 4.77 7.06 -7.34
C HIS A 259 3.68 8.04 -7.76
N ILE A 260 2.58 8.18 -6.98
CA ILE A 260 1.51 9.13 -7.31
C ILE A 260 1.77 10.45 -6.60
N LEU A 261 1.73 11.54 -7.36
CA LEU A 261 1.79 12.89 -6.80
C LEU A 261 0.54 13.16 -5.94
N VAL A 262 0.74 13.84 -4.81
CA VAL A 262 -0.36 14.20 -3.90
C VAL A 262 -1.40 15.09 -4.60
N GLU A 263 -0.94 15.96 -5.51
CA GLU A 263 -1.77 16.91 -6.25
C GLU A 263 -1.54 16.79 -7.76
N PRO A 264 -2.52 17.15 -8.61
CA PRO A 264 -2.34 17.23 -10.05
C PRO A 264 -1.10 18.03 -10.45
N TYR A 265 -0.27 17.46 -11.31
CA TYR A 265 0.96 18.13 -11.75
C TYR A 265 0.65 19.38 -12.57
N ARG A 266 1.30 20.49 -12.24
CA ARG A 266 1.19 21.73 -13.00
C ARG A 266 2.27 21.79 -14.07
N VAL A 267 1.86 21.73 -15.33
CA VAL A 267 2.74 21.80 -16.49
C VAL A 267 3.58 23.09 -16.48
N ARG A 268 4.87 22.93 -16.74
CA ARG A 268 5.84 24.00 -16.90
C ARG A 268 6.25 24.14 -18.36
N THR A 269 5.85 25.22 -19.02
CA THR A 269 6.12 25.44 -20.46
C THR A 269 7.58 25.81 -20.76
N ASP A 270 8.37 26.14 -19.73
CA ASP A 270 9.80 26.35 -19.84
C ASP A 270 10.62 25.05 -19.86
N LEU A 271 9.98 23.90 -19.64
CA LEU A 271 10.60 22.58 -19.64
C LEU A 271 10.12 21.73 -20.84
N PRO A 272 10.94 20.78 -21.33
CA PRO A 272 10.54 19.89 -22.41
C PRO A 272 9.29 19.10 -22.07
N ILE A 273 8.30 19.16 -22.95
CA ILE A 273 7.10 18.33 -22.93
C ILE A 273 7.22 17.27 -24.01
N TYR A 274 6.75 16.08 -23.71
CA TYR A 274 6.74 14.94 -24.60
C TYR A 274 5.33 14.36 -24.64
N ARG A 275 5.02 13.70 -25.75
CA ARG A 275 3.85 12.85 -25.85
C ARG A 275 4.25 11.43 -26.19
N SER A 276 3.42 10.46 -25.87
CA SER A 276 3.61 9.10 -26.35
C SER A 276 2.29 8.48 -26.77
N VAL A 277 2.28 7.90 -27.97
CA VAL A 277 1.10 7.35 -28.61
C VAL A 277 1.20 5.84 -28.66
N ASP A 278 0.19 5.16 -28.13
CA ASP A 278 -0.13 3.80 -28.58
C ASP A 278 -1.33 3.89 -29.52
N PHE A 279 -1.18 3.39 -30.75
CA PHE A 279 -2.23 3.54 -31.77
C PHE A 279 -3.43 2.63 -31.54
N GLY A 280 -3.30 1.59 -30.70
CA GLY A 280 -4.33 0.65 -30.23
C GLY A 280 -5.61 0.56 -31.07
N TYR A 281 -5.89 -0.60 -31.69
CA TYR A 281 -7.05 -0.74 -32.58
C TYR A 281 -8.41 -0.39 -31.93
N TYR A 282 -8.59 -0.77 -30.66
CA TYR A 282 -9.79 -0.46 -29.89
C TYR A 282 -9.62 0.75 -28.97
N HIS A 283 -8.45 0.92 -28.38
CA HIS A 283 -8.18 1.96 -27.39
C HIS A 283 -6.87 2.68 -27.69
N PRO A 284 -6.86 3.66 -28.62
CA PRO A 284 -5.69 4.48 -28.81
C PRO A 284 -5.43 5.35 -27.57
N VAL A 285 -4.17 5.52 -27.22
CA VAL A 285 -3.73 6.28 -26.04
C VAL A 285 -2.77 7.37 -26.42
N VAL A 286 -2.88 8.53 -25.77
CA VAL A 286 -1.85 9.58 -25.75
C VAL A 286 -1.47 9.89 -24.31
N LEU A 287 -0.22 9.62 -23.94
CA LEU A 287 0.35 10.08 -22.66
C LEU A 287 1.00 11.45 -22.83
N TYR A 288 0.77 12.34 -21.87
CA TYR A 288 1.48 13.62 -21.74
C TYR A 288 2.53 13.51 -20.64
N ILE A 289 3.78 13.81 -20.98
CA ILE A 289 4.93 13.53 -20.12
C ILE A 289 5.85 14.74 -20.07
N GLN A 290 6.37 15.08 -18.89
CA GLN A 290 7.37 16.13 -18.72
C GLN A 290 8.59 15.60 -17.99
N LYS A 291 9.78 16.02 -18.45
CA LYS A 291 11.04 15.78 -17.75
C LYS A 291 11.42 17.03 -16.96
N THR A 292 11.60 16.88 -15.65
CA THR A 292 11.99 17.96 -14.75
C THR A 292 13.49 18.26 -14.81
N THR A 293 13.93 19.33 -14.16
CA THR A 293 15.33 19.76 -14.13
C THR A 293 16.26 18.81 -13.38
N ASP A 294 15.71 17.99 -12.49
CA ASP A 294 16.41 16.94 -11.73
C ASP A 294 16.24 15.56 -12.38
N ASP A 295 16.02 15.53 -13.70
CA ASP A 295 15.91 14.32 -14.52
C ASP A 295 14.73 13.37 -14.20
N ARG A 296 13.77 13.79 -13.36
CA ARG A 296 12.56 12.99 -13.11
C ARG A 296 11.58 13.08 -14.29
N ILE A 297 10.85 11.99 -14.48
CA ILE A 297 9.80 11.85 -15.47
C ILE A 297 8.45 11.93 -14.76
N ILE A 298 7.60 12.84 -15.23
CA ILE A 298 6.25 13.01 -14.71
C ILE A 298 5.25 12.68 -15.82
N ILE A 299 4.40 11.68 -15.62
CA ILE A 299 3.21 11.47 -16.44
C ILE A 299 2.15 12.46 -15.95
N ILE A 300 1.84 13.45 -16.78
CA ILE A 300 0.99 14.60 -16.45
C ILE A 300 -0.49 14.22 -16.51
N ASP A 301 -0.85 13.58 -17.62
CA ASP A 301 -2.23 13.27 -18.00
C ASP A 301 -2.22 12.25 -19.13
N GLU A 302 -3.41 11.78 -19.48
CA GLU A 302 -3.63 10.83 -20.55
C GLU A 302 -4.92 11.14 -21.32
N TRP A 303 -4.96 10.73 -22.58
CA TRP A 303 -6.19 10.59 -23.34
C TRP A 303 -6.32 9.16 -23.83
N ILE A 304 -7.54 8.65 -23.77
CA ILE A 304 -7.89 7.30 -24.19
C ILE A 304 -9.10 7.42 -25.12
N GLY A 305 -8.93 6.98 -26.36
CA GLY A 305 -10.01 6.88 -27.32
C GLY A 305 -10.74 5.53 -27.22
N GLU A 306 -11.92 5.49 -27.81
CA GLU A 306 -12.65 4.25 -28.05
C GLU A 306 -12.95 4.13 -29.55
N ARG A 307 -12.31 3.17 -30.21
CA ARG A 307 -12.35 2.97 -31.68
C ARG A 307 -12.10 4.26 -32.47
N ALA A 308 -11.25 5.11 -31.94
CA ALA A 308 -10.99 6.43 -32.48
C ALA A 308 -10.05 6.35 -33.69
N THR A 309 -10.31 7.17 -34.71
CA THR A 309 -9.47 7.25 -35.90
C THR A 309 -8.20 8.06 -35.63
N ILE A 310 -7.25 8.03 -36.57
CA ILE A 310 -6.06 8.89 -36.50
C ILE A 310 -6.41 10.39 -36.52
N GLN A 311 -7.54 10.76 -37.15
CA GLN A 311 -8.02 12.14 -37.12
C GLN A 311 -8.54 12.50 -35.72
N ASP A 312 -9.34 11.62 -35.10
CA ASP A 312 -9.85 11.83 -33.74
C ASP A 312 -8.69 11.93 -32.72
N LEU A 313 -7.66 11.09 -32.87
CA LEU A 313 -6.44 11.15 -32.07
C LEU A 313 -5.72 12.50 -32.24
N HIS A 314 -5.59 12.97 -33.48
CA HIS A 314 -4.99 14.28 -33.75
C HIS A 314 -5.79 15.42 -33.11
N ASP A 315 -7.12 15.38 -33.22
CA ASP A 315 -7.99 16.41 -32.68
C ASP A 315 -7.97 16.40 -31.14
N ALA A 316 -7.88 15.21 -30.53
CA ALA A 316 -7.65 15.05 -29.10
C ALA A 316 -6.30 15.64 -28.66
N ILE A 317 -5.22 15.44 -29.43
CA ILE A 317 -3.93 16.09 -29.17
C ILE A 317 -4.09 17.61 -29.17
N CYS A 318 -4.72 18.18 -30.20
CA CYS A 318 -4.92 19.62 -30.31
C CYS A 318 -5.76 20.18 -29.15
N HIS A 319 -6.78 19.45 -28.73
CA HIS A 319 -7.65 19.84 -27.62
C HIS A 319 -6.91 19.81 -26.27
N MET A 320 -6.16 18.74 -26.01
CA MET A 320 -5.38 18.62 -24.78
C MET A 320 -4.25 19.65 -24.71
N ASP A 321 -3.57 19.91 -25.82
CA ASP A 321 -2.58 20.97 -25.92
C ASP A 321 -3.15 22.33 -25.50
N ALA A 322 -4.31 22.69 -26.07
CA ALA A 322 -5.01 23.91 -25.72
C ALA A 322 -5.40 23.97 -24.23
N THR A 323 -5.83 22.84 -23.66
CA THR A 323 -6.17 22.71 -22.24
C THR A 323 -4.97 22.97 -21.33
N TYR A 324 -3.77 22.58 -21.75
CA TYR A 324 -2.53 22.83 -21.03
C TYR A 324 -1.85 24.16 -21.41
N GLY A 325 -2.43 24.94 -22.34
CA GLY A 325 -1.87 26.20 -22.82
C GLY A 325 -0.56 26.01 -23.60
N ILE A 326 -0.38 24.85 -24.22
CA ILE A 326 0.80 24.49 -25.02
C ILE A 326 0.44 24.36 -26.49
N SER A 327 1.45 24.29 -27.35
CA SER A 327 1.28 23.84 -28.72
C SER A 327 2.44 22.97 -29.18
N GLU A 328 2.37 22.48 -30.42
CA GLU A 328 3.42 21.62 -30.99
C GLU A 328 4.83 22.22 -30.91
N LYS A 329 4.98 23.54 -30.85
CA LYS A 329 6.29 24.21 -30.68
C LYS A 329 6.95 23.86 -29.32
N ASP A 330 6.13 23.69 -28.28
CA ASP A 330 6.55 23.44 -26.89
C ASP A 330 6.82 21.94 -26.65
N VAL A 331 6.30 21.08 -27.53
CA VAL A 331 6.55 19.64 -27.50
C VAL A 331 7.86 19.30 -28.21
N ALA A 332 8.74 18.61 -27.48
CA ALA A 332 10.03 18.18 -27.98
C ALA A 332 9.87 17.10 -29.06
N TRP A 333 9.04 16.08 -28.77
CA TRP A 333 8.62 15.06 -29.73
C TRP A 333 7.48 14.21 -29.15
N THR A 334 6.79 13.51 -30.05
CA THR A 334 5.77 12.50 -29.76
C THR A 334 6.31 11.12 -30.13
N SER A 335 6.47 10.21 -29.16
CA SER A 335 6.85 8.82 -29.44
C SER A 335 5.66 7.98 -29.90
N CYS A 336 5.92 6.93 -30.67
CA CYS A 336 4.89 5.95 -31.04
C CYS A 336 5.50 4.57 -31.33
N ASP A 337 4.63 3.56 -31.43
CA ASP A 337 5.00 2.22 -31.91
C ASP A 337 5.62 2.30 -33.33
N PRO A 338 6.84 1.78 -33.55
CA PRO A 338 7.43 1.61 -34.87
C PRO A 338 6.57 0.81 -35.85
N ALA A 339 5.70 -0.10 -35.39
CA ALA A 339 4.80 -0.84 -36.28
C ALA A 339 3.77 0.07 -36.99
N GLY A 340 3.53 1.29 -36.49
CA GLY A 340 2.72 2.33 -37.14
C GLY A 340 3.32 2.86 -38.46
N HIS A 341 4.46 2.35 -38.90
CA HIS A 341 5.03 2.58 -40.24
C HIS A 341 4.35 1.78 -41.35
N SER A 342 3.62 0.70 -41.01
CA SER A 342 2.89 -0.09 -41.99
C SER A 342 1.66 0.67 -42.49
N PRO A 343 1.52 0.92 -43.80
CA PRO A 343 0.28 1.46 -44.35
C PRO A 343 -0.81 0.40 -44.18
N GLY A 344 -1.80 0.66 -43.32
CA GLY A 344 -3.02 -0.16 -43.26
C GLY A 344 -3.85 -0.02 -44.55
N ASP A 345 -5.14 -0.38 -44.50
CA ASP A 345 -6.04 -0.43 -45.66
C ASP A 345 -6.14 0.87 -46.48
N SER A 346 -5.74 2.01 -45.91
CA SER A 346 -5.79 3.33 -46.53
C SER A 346 -4.55 3.73 -47.35
N GLY A 347 -3.51 2.88 -47.42
CA GLY A 347 -2.29 3.12 -48.21
C GLY A 347 -1.31 4.14 -47.62
N VAL A 348 -1.66 4.84 -46.53
CA VAL A 348 -0.79 5.78 -45.79
C VAL A 348 -0.78 5.39 -44.32
N SER A 349 0.42 5.24 -43.74
CA SER A 349 0.57 4.78 -42.36
C SER A 349 0.07 5.81 -41.34
N PRO A 350 -0.36 5.38 -40.13
CA PRO A 350 -0.72 6.29 -39.03
C PRO A 350 0.35 7.34 -38.72
N ILE A 351 1.62 6.95 -38.69
CA ILE A 351 2.76 7.85 -38.47
C ILE A 351 2.82 8.93 -39.55
N GLU A 352 2.66 8.55 -40.81
CA GLU A 352 2.75 9.49 -41.93
C GLU A 352 1.58 10.50 -41.91
N ARG A 353 0.38 10.06 -41.49
CA ARG A 353 -0.76 10.96 -41.28
C ARG A 353 -0.49 12.01 -40.21
N LEU A 354 0.03 11.59 -39.05
CA LEU A 354 0.36 12.53 -37.97
C LEU A 354 1.51 13.48 -38.35
N LYS A 355 2.53 12.99 -39.08
CA LYS A 355 3.59 13.85 -39.61
C LYS A 355 3.07 14.91 -40.58
N ARG A 356 2.16 14.53 -41.48
CA ARG A 356 1.51 15.48 -42.40
C ARG A 356 0.65 16.51 -41.69
N ALA A 357 0.09 16.15 -40.53
CA ALA A 357 -0.62 17.06 -39.64
C ALA A 357 0.31 17.94 -38.78
N GLY A 358 1.63 17.80 -38.92
CA GLY A 358 2.63 18.64 -38.25
C GLY A 358 3.17 18.10 -36.92
N ILE A 359 2.78 16.90 -36.49
CA ILE A 359 3.25 16.31 -35.23
C ILE A 359 4.69 15.80 -35.36
N LYS A 360 5.56 16.19 -34.42
CA LYS A 360 6.97 15.81 -34.32
C LYS A 360 7.12 14.36 -33.85
N ILE A 361 6.93 13.39 -34.75
CA ILE A 361 6.99 11.96 -34.42
C ILE A 361 8.42 11.42 -34.27
N ARG A 362 8.64 10.60 -33.24
CA ARG A 362 9.86 9.81 -33.02
C ARG A 362 9.53 8.33 -32.76
N ALA A 363 9.95 7.44 -33.65
CA ALA A 363 9.73 6.00 -33.50
C ALA A 363 11.08 5.27 -33.51
N LYS A 364 11.40 4.56 -32.42
CA LYS A 364 12.63 3.77 -32.30
C LYS A 364 12.27 2.32 -31.98
N ALA A 365 12.77 1.40 -32.80
CA ALA A 365 12.65 -0.03 -32.55
C ALA A 365 13.50 -0.45 -31.35
N SER A 366 12.91 -1.27 -30.48
CA SER A 366 13.59 -1.95 -29.38
C SER A 366 12.92 -3.30 -29.13
N ARG A 367 13.60 -4.17 -28.39
CA ARG A 367 12.92 -5.35 -27.83
C ARG A 367 11.97 -4.91 -26.71
N ILE A 368 10.92 -5.69 -26.47
CA ILE A 368 9.95 -5.41 -25.40
C ILE A 368 10.67 -5.42 -24.05
N GLU A 369 11.46 -6.45 -23.78
CA GLU A 369 12.28 -6.61 -22.57
C GLU A 369 13.11 -5.37 -22.23
N GLU A 370 13.80 -4.79 -23.22
CA GLU A 370 14.62 -3.58 -23.03
C GLU A 370 13.77 -2.39 -22.57
N GLY A 371 12.58 -2.24 -23.12
CA GLY A 371 11.67 -1.18 -22.70
C GLY A 371 11.12 -1.40 -21.29
N LEU A 372 10.77 -2.65 -20.95
CA LEU A 372 10.29 -3.00 -19.60
C LEU A 372 11.36 -2.71 -18.54
N ASP A 373 12.61 -3.09 -18.80
CA ASP A 373 13.71 -2.90 -17.85
C ASP A 373 14.03 -1.42 -17.63
N LEU A 374 13.93 -0.59 -18.67
CA LEU A 374 14.10 0.86 -18.52
C LEU A 374 12.99 1.48 -17.67
N VAL A 375 11.73 1.07 -17.85
CA VAL A 375 10.63 1.55 -17.00
C VAL A 375 10.84 1.11 -15.55
N ARG A 376 11.22 -0.15 -15.32
CA ARG A 376 11.56 -0.67 -13.97
C ARG A 376 12.69 0.13 -13.32
N GLU A 377 13.72 0.50 -14.09
CA GLU A 377 14.82 1.33 -13.58
C GLU A 377 14.33 2.71 -13.13
N MET A 378 13.36 3.31 -13.83
CA MET A 378 12.79 4.61 -13.47
C MET A 378 11.86 4.56 -12.26
N LEU A 379 11.20 3.43 -12.00
CA LEU A 379 10.37 3.25 -10.80
C LEU A 379 11.22 3.15 -9.52
N ARG A 380 12.48 2.73 -9.60
CA ARG A 380 13.33 2.62 -8.41
C ARG A 380 13.67 3.98 -7.82
N GLU A 381 13.64 4.06 -6.50
CA GLU A 381 14.07 5.25 -5.77
C GLU A 381 15.59 5.47 -5.88
N ARG A 382 15.98 6.73 -6.07
CA ARG A 382 17.36 7.21 -5.90
C ARG A 382 17.32 8.38 -4.93
N GLU A 383 18.11 8.32 -3.87
CA GLU A 383 18.12 9.33 -2.80
C GLU A 383 16.73 9.59 -2.17
N GLY A 384 15.89 8.55 -2.10
CA GLY A 384 14.55 8.60 -1.48
C GLY A 384 13.45 9.17 -2.38
N VAL A 385 13.71 9.36 -3.69
CA VAL A 385 12.70 9.83 -4.65
C VAL A 385 12.70 8.96 -5.91
N PRO A 386 11.54 8.50 -6.41
CA PRO A 386 11.44 7.75 -7.66
C PRO A 386 11.82 8.60 -8.88
N GLY A 387 12.39 7.95 -9.90
CA GLY A 387 12.69 8.60 -11.20
C GLY A 387 11.44 8.83 -12.06
N LEU A 388 10.37 8.08 -11.85
CA LEU A 388 9.07 8.19 -12.51
C LEU A 388 7.98 8.47 -11.49
N MET A 389 7.18 9.51 -11.74
CA MET A 389 5.98 9.82 -10.97
C MET A 389 4.78 10.02 -11.90
N VAL A 390 3.58 9.82 -11.35
CA VAL A 390 2.30 9.90 -12.06
C VAL A 390 1.41 10.93 -11.37
N SER A 391 0.91 11.89 -12.14
CA SER A 391 -0.12 12.82 -11.72
C SER A 391 -1.44 12.08 -11.48
N PRO A 392 -2.23 12.42 -10.44
CA PRO A 392 -3.52 11.78 -10.19
C PRO A 392 -4.55 11.96 -11.32
N LYS A 393 -4.28 12.85 -12.29
CA LYS A 393 -5.10 12.97 -13.52
C LYS A 393 -4.97 11.78 -14.47
N ALA A 394 -3.81 11.11 -14.51
CA ALA A 394 -3.58 9.93 -15.34
C ALA A 394 -4.09 8.65 -14.63
N ALA A 395 -5.38 8.63 -14.32
CA ALA A 395 -6.02 7.63 -13.46
C ALA A 395 -5.99 6.21 -14.06
N LYS A 396 -6.16 6.07 -15.38
CA LYS A 396 -6.00 4.80 -16.09
C LYS A 396 -4.56 4.34 -16.04
N THR A 397 -3.57 5.20 -16.29
CA THR A 397 -2.16 4.80 -16.18
C THR A 397 -1.86 4.26 -14.77
N VAL A 398 -2.41 4.89 -13.73
CA VAL A 398 -2.32 4.37 -12.34
C VAL A 398 -3.00 3.02 -12.17
N GLU A 399 -4.18 2.81 -12.75
CA GLU A 399 -4.88 1.53 -12.76
C GLU A 399 -4.06 0.45 -13.49
N ASP A 400 -3.55 0.78 -14.67
CA ASP A 400 -2.78 -0.09 -15.56
C ASP A 400 -1.48 -0.54 -14.92
N PHE A 401 -0.78 0.34 -14.20
CA PHE A 401 0.37 -0.08 -13.39
C PHE A 401 0.03 -1.19 -12.38
N GLY A 402 -1.20 -1.21 -11.86
CA GLY A 402 -1.70 -2.24 -10.95
C GLY A 402 -2.18 -3.52 -11.65
N GLY A 403 -2.70 -3.39 -12.87
CA GLY A 403 -3.32 -4.49 -13.63
C GLY A 403 -2.43 -5.13 -14.70
N TYR A 404 -1.31 -4.51 -15.09
CA TYR A 404 -0.46 -4.98 -16.17
C TYR A 404 0.39 -6.18 -15.75
N ARG A 405 0.12 -7.33 -16.38
CA ARG A 405 0.65 -8.65 -16.00
C ARG A 405 1.55 -9.27 -17.08
N MET A 406 2.48 -10.10 -16.65
CA MET A 406 3.26 -11.01 -17.48
C MET A 406 2.39 -12.21 -17.85
N ARG A 407 2.53 -12.70 -19.08
CA ARG A 407 1.96 -14.00 -19.46
C ARG A 407 2.57 -15.12 -18.62
N GLU A 408 1.90 -16.26 -18.56
CA GLU A 408 2.38 -17.46 -17.85
C GLU A 408 3.77 -17.92 -18.29
N ASP A 409 4.14 -17.70 -19.56
CA ASP A 409 5.46 -18.06 -20.09
C ASP A 409 6.60 -17.11 -19.65
N GLY A 410 6.26 -15.97 -19.05
CA GLY A 410 7.21 -14.97 -18.56
C GLY A 410 7.99 -14.23 -19.65
N LEU A 411 7.67 -14.41 -20.93
CA LEU A 411 8.42 -13.84 -22.05
C LEU A 411 7.96 -12.43 -22.42
N ALA A 412 6.66 -12.15 -22.24
CA ALA A 412 6.08 -10.85 -22.56
C ALA A 412 4.89 -10.54 -21.64
N PRO A 413 4.50 -9.26 -21.54
CA PRO A 413 3.25 -8.87 -20.92
C PRO A 413 2.04 -9.48 -21.64
N GLU A 414 1.00 -9.77 -20.89
CA GLU A 414 -0.30 -10.17 -21.42
C GLU A 414 -0.96 -8.99 -22.13
N LYS A 415 -1.59 -9.28 -23.28
CA LYS A 415 -2.34 -8.31 -24.08
C LYS A 415 -3.82 -8.47 -23.79
N ASP A 416 -4.23 -7.99 -22.62
CA ASP A 416 -5.61 -8.09 -22.14
C ASP A 416 -6.55 -7.03 -22.77
N ASN A 417 -6.01 -6.03 -23.47
CA ASN A 417 -6.73 -4.86 -24.00
C ASN A 417 -7.40 -3.99 -22.91
N ILE A 418 -6.98 -4.16 -21.65
CA ILE A 418 -7.51 -3.42 -20.50
C ILE A 418 -6.41 -2.58 -19.87
N HIS A 419 -5.21 -3.17 -19.68
CA HIS A 419 -4.11 -2.55 -18.92
C HIS A 419 -2.83 -2.32 -19.73
N ASP A 420 -2.80 -2.72 -21.00
CA ASP A 420 -1.56 -2.76 -21.77
C ASP A 420 -1.26 -1.48 -22.57
N HIS A 421 -2.28 -0.70 -22.94
CA HIS A 421 -2.12 0.42 -23.87
C HIS A 421 -1.33 1.61 -23.30
N THR A 422 -1.63 2.05 -22.07
CA THR A 422 -0.86 3.12 -21.42
C THR A 422 0.57 2.65 -21.12
N MET A 423 0.74 1.37 -20.77
CA MET A 423 2.04 0.77 -20.47
C MET A 423 2.93 0.66 -21.72
N ASP A 424 2.34 0.36 -22.87
CA ASP A 424 3.05 0.38 -24.15
C ASP A 424 3.43 1.79 -24.58
N ALA A 425 2.51 2.75 -24.47
CA ALA A 425 2.82 4.16 -24.72
C ALA A 425 3.99 4.62 -23.83
N LEU A 426 3.99 4.30 -22.54
CA LEU A 426 5.10 4.63 -21.64
C LEU A 426 6.41 3.96 -22.09
N ARG A 427 6.35 2.69 -22.49
CA ARG A 427 7.52 1.95 -23.00
C ARG A 427 8.12 2.62 -24.24
N TYR A 428 7.29 3.04 -25.20
CA TYR A 428 7.75 3.76 -26.38
C TYR A 428 8.43 5.08 -26.03
N PHE A 429 7.90 5.80 -25.05
CA PHE A 429 8.52 7.04 -24.56
C PHE A 429 9.92 6.78 -24.00
N VAL A 430 10.03 5.86 -23.05
CA VAL A 430 11.29 5.60 -22.34
C VAL A 430 12.39 5.10 -23.29
N VAL A 431 12.04 4.24 -24.25
CA VAL A 431 12.98 3.76 -25.29
C VAL A 431 13.52 4.91 -26.15
N ASN A 432 12.64 5.85 -26.52
CA ASN A 432 13.04 7.02 -27.30
C ASN A 432 13.85 8.02 -26.47
N LEU A 433 13.55 8.16 -25.18
CA LEU A 433 14.28 9.05 -24.28
C LEU A 433 15.73 8.59 -24.05
N MET A 434 15.91 7.31 -23.67
CA MET A 434 17.22 6.78 -23.22
C MET A 434 18.15 6.38 -24.38
N GLY A 435 17.56 6.00 -25.52
CA GLY A 435 18.30 5.54 -26.70
C GLY A 435 18.93 4.15 -26.54
N VAL A 436 18.46 3.18 -27.33
CA VAL A 436 19.11 1.85 -27.50
C VAL A 436 20.62 1.97 -27.76
N LYS A 437 21.44 1.37 -26.88
CA LYS A 437 22.85 1.05 -27.14
C LYS A 437 22.89 -0.04 -28.22
N GLY A 438 23.15 0.34 -29.46
CA GLY A 438 23.25 -0.61 -30.56
C GLY A 438 24.44 -1.54 -30.37
N ASN A 439 24.19 -2.81 -30.04
CA ASN A 439 25.22 -3.84 -30.07
C ASN A 439 25.45 -4.25 -31.54
N LYS A 440 26.35 -3.55 -32.25
CA LYS A 440 26.84 -4.03 -33.54
C LYS A 440 27.83 -5.17 -33.28
N MET A 441 27.37 -6.41 -33.37
CA MET A 441 28.28 -7.53 -33.62
C MET A 441 28.99 -7.27 -34.95
N LYS A 442 30.29 -6.98 -34.89
CA LYS A 442 31.17 -7.05 -36.05
C LYS A 442 31.22 -8.51 -36.50
N VAL A 443 30.54 -8.81 -37.61
CA VAL A 443 30.82 -10.02 -38.39
C VAL A 443 32.25 -9.87 -38.91
N GLY A 444 33.16 -10.64 -38.33
CA GLY A 444 34.57 -10.67 -38.70
C GLY A 444 34.72 -11.08 -40.17
N ALA A 445 35.39 -10.23 -40.94
CA ALA A 445 35.79 -10.48 -42.29
C ALA A 445 36.77 -11.67 -42.37
N ARG A 446 36.66 -12.40 -43.48
CA ARG A 446 37.59 -13.41 -43.98
C ARG A 446 39.06 -13.05 -43.75
N VAL A 447 39.85 -14.00 -43.28
CA VAL A 447 41.31 -14.03 -43.56
C VAL A 447 41.60 -15.30 -44.36
N ARG A 448 42.07 -15.08 -45.59
CA ARG A 448 42.76 -16.04 -46.45
C ARG A 448 44.20 -16.19 -45.95
N GLY A 449 44.73 -17.41 -46.01
CA GLY A 449 46.16 -17.69 -46.17
C GLY A 449 46.97 -17.79 -44.87
N LEU A 450 47.31 -19.01 -44.47
CA LEU A 450 48.49 -19.74 -44.95
C LEU A 450 48.21 -21.24 -44.91
#